data_AF-A0A841TA85-F1
#
_entry.id   AF-A0A841TA85-F1
#
_cell.length_a   1.000
_cell.length_b   1.000
_cell.length_c   1.000
_cell.angle_alpha   90.00
_cell.angle_beta   90.00
_cell.angle_gamma   90.00
#
_symmetry.space_group_name_H-M   'P 1'
#
loop_
_entity.id
_entity.type
_entity.pdbx_description
1 polymer ?
#
loop_
_entity_poly.entity_id
_entity_poly.type
_entity_poly.pdbx_seq_one_letter_code
_entity_poly.pdbx_strand_id
1 'polypeptide(L)'
;MSVKRIESEEAYERSLNWLVSKSIELEDPLLDPAAKEKLMRAYDFVAEAVQRYRRGQLVKEYPGLCEHYNTLGWAFDESDPGHGERRAEPSKPPETVPAAAEEPQQVKPAAALAGWLDDD
;
A
#
# COMPACT_ATOMS: atom_id res chain seq x y z
N MET A 1 8.83 22.64 -14.73
CA MET A 1 9.59 21.39 -14.50
C MET A 1 8.68 20.23 -14.83
N SER A 2 9.12 19.27 -15.63
CA SER A 2 8.32 18.09 -15.96
C SER A 2 8.10 17.26 -14.69
N VAL A 3 6.84 17.14 -14.26
CA VAL A 3 6.44 16.28 -13.14
C VAL A 3 6.74 14.84 -13.57
N LYS A 4 7.67 14.18 -12.89
CA LYS A 4 8.04 12.79 -13.18
C LYS A 4 6.83 11.92 -12.81
N ARG A 5 6.08 11.50 -13.82
CA ARG A 5 4.86 10.71 -13.64
C ARG A 5 5.19 9.26 -13.30
N ILE A 6 4.33 8.65 -12.51
CA ILE A 6 4.37 7.21 -12.24
C ILE A 6 3.52 6.56 -13.34
N GLU A 7 4.15 5.71 -14.15
CA GLU A 7 3.49 5.10 -15.32
C GLU A 7 3.21 3.60 -15.09
N SER A 8 3.93 2.95 -14.17
CA SER A 8 3.80 1.51 -13.90
C SER A 8 3.53 1.20 -12.43
N GLU A 9 2.91 0.04 -12.19
CA GLU A 9 2.69 -0.49 -10.84
C GLU A 9 4.02 -0.69 -10.10
N GLU A 10 5.07 -1.17 -10.78
CA GLU A 10 6.40 -1.31 -10.18
C GLU A 10 7.00 0.03 -9.74
N ALA A 11 6.74 1.11 -10.49
CA ALA A 11 7.17 2.45 -10.11
C ALA A 11 6.33 2.97 -8.92
N TYR A 12 5.05 2.63 -8.86
CA TYR A 12 4.17 2.94 -7.73
C TYR A 12 4.63 2.22 -6.44
N GLU A 13 4.84 0.91 -6.49
CA GLU A 13 5.30 0.11 -5.35
C GLU A 13 6.68 0.57 -4.84
N ARG A 14 7.62 0.87 -5.75
CA ARG A 14 8.92 1.44 -5.35
C ARG A 14 8.77 2.81 -4.69
N SER A 15 7.85 3.64 -5.18
CA SER A 15 7.59 4.95 -4.59
C SER A 15 6.97 4.83 -3.20
N LEU A 16 6.05 3.90 -2.99
CA LEU A 16 5.49 3.59 -1.67
C LEU A 16 6.56 3.13 -0.68
N ASN A 17 7.39 2.17 -1.07
CA ASN A 17 8.49 1.69 -0.23
C ASN A 17 9.47 2.82 0.11
N TRP A 18 9.75 3.70 -0.85
CA TRP A 18 10.60 4.87 -0.63
C TRP A 18 9.96 5.84 0.37
N LEU A 19 8.66 6.14 0.25
CA LEU A 19 7.96 7.00 1.20
C LEU A 19 8.01 6.44 2.62
N VAL A 20 7.72 5.15 2.81
CA VAL A 20 7.77 4.51 4.14
C VAL A 20 9.18 4.58 4.73
N SER A 21 10.21 4.29 3.92
CA SER A 21 11.60 4.37 4.38
C SER A 21 11.98 5.80 4.78
N LYS A 22 11.59 6.79 3.96
CA LYS A 22 11.92 8.20 4.21
C LYS A 22 11.11 8.84 5.33
N SER A 23 9.91 8.36 5.63
CA SER A 23 9.18 8.83 6.82
C SER A 23 9.94 8.48 8.10
N ILE A 24 10.57 7.31 8.17
CA ILE A 24 11.38 6.92 9.34
C ILE A 24 12.60 7.84 9.48
N GLU A 25 13.27 8.15 8.37
CA GLU A 25 14.41 9.07 8.35
C GLU A 25 14.01 10.51 8.74
N LEU A 26 12.81 10.97 8.38
CA LEU A 26 12.32 12.31 8.72
C LEU A 26 11.99 12.50 10.21
N GLU A 27 11.62 11.42 10.89
CA GLU A 27 11.37 11.38 12.33
C GLU A 27 12.66 11.38 13.16
N ASP A 28 13.83 11.20 12.54
CA ASP A 28 15.11 11.25 13.25
C ASP A 28 15.38 12.67 13.80
N PRO A 29 15.45 12.86 15.13
CA PRO A 29 15.71 14.17 15.73
C PRO A 29 17.15 14.67 15.52
N LEU A 30 18.08 13.81 15.08
CA LEU A 30 19.47 14.17 14.79
C LEU A 30 19.72 14.55 13.33
N LEU A 31 18.69 14.46 12.48
CA LEU A 31 18.81 14.84 11.08
C LEU A 31 19.07 16.35 10.95
N ASP A 32 20.07 16.70 10.15
CA ASP A 32 20.39 18.10 9.87
C ASP A 32 19.16 18.85 9.31
N PRO A 33 18.80 20.04 9.84
CA PRO A 33 17.59 20.74 9.42
C PRO A 33 17.51 21.05 7.92
N ALA A 34 18.65 21.38 7.29
CA ALA A 34 18.68 21.66 5.85
C ALA A 34 18.50 20.38 5.02
N ALA A 35 19.08 19.27 5.47
CA ALA A 35 18.82 17.95 4.89
C ALA A 35 17.36 17.53 5.06
N LYS A 36 16.77 17.77 6.25
CA LYS A 36 15.37 17.49 6.56
C LYS A 36 14.42 18.24 5.65
N GLU A 37 14.63 19.54 5.45
CA GLU A 37 13.79 20.35 4.56
C GLU A 37 13.85 19.85 3.12
N LYS A 38 15.05 19.52 2.63
CA LYS A 38 15.23 18.96 1.29
C LYS A 38 14.54 17.60 1.15
N LEU A 39 14.64 16.75 2.18
CA LEU A 39 13.99 15.45 2.19
C LEU A 39 12.47 15.58 2.24
N MET A 40 11.93 16.51 3.03
CA MET A 40 10.50 16.84 3.04
C MET A 40 9.99 17.26 1.68
N ARG A 41 10.68 18.19 0.99
CA ARG A 41 10.27 18.61 -0.36
C ARG A 41 10.24 17.44 -1.36
N ALA A 42 11.23 16.53 -1.26
CA ALA A 42 11.24 15.32 -2.07
C ALA A 42 10.12 14.36 -1.68
N TYR A 43 9.84 14.23 -0.38
CA TYR A 43 8.75 13.42 0.17
C TYR A 43 7.40 13.89 -0.36
N ASP A 44 7.10 15.18 -0.22
CA ASP A 44 5.86 15.78 -0.70
C ASP A 44 5.68 15.58 -2.21
N PHE A 45 6.76 15.74 -2.97
CA PHE A 45 6.73 15.53 -4.42
C PHE A 45 6.39 14.09 -4.81
N VAL A 46 7.02 13.10 -4.15
CA VAL A 46 6.76 11.68 -4.42
C VAL A 46 5.36 11.29 -3.92
N ALA A 47 4.93 11.80 -2.77
CA ALA A 47 3.60 11.56 -2.22
C ALA A 47 2.51 12.09 -3.16
N GLU A 48 2.68 13.28 -3.72
CA GLU A 48 1.75 13.84 -4.71
C GLU A 48 1.67 12.99 -5.98
N ALA A 49 2.81 12.47 -6.46
CA ALA A 49 2.85 11.58 -7.62
C ALA A 49 2.13 10.25 -7.37
N VAL A 50 2.34 9.63 -6.20
CA VAL A 50 1.65 8.40 -5.76
C VAL A 50 0.14 8.63 -5.67
N GLN A 51 -0.30 9.74 -5.07
CA GLN A 51 -1.73 10.06 -4.97
C GLN A 51 -2.36 10.30 -6.34
N ARG A 52 -1.66 11.01 -7.24
CA ARG A 52 -2.14 11.27 -8.60
C ARG A 52 -2.34 9.96 -9.37
N TYR A 53 -1.37 9.05 -9.29
CA TYR A 53 -1.45 7.73 -9.90
C TYR A 53 -2.63 6.93 -9.34
N ARG A 54 -2.77 6.90 -8.01
CA ARG A 54 -3.87 6.17 -7.35
C ARG A 54 -5.24 6.72 -7.74
N ARG A 55 -5.40 8.04 -7.82
CA ARG A 55 -6.64 8.66 -8.30
C ARG A 55 -6.94 8.27 -9.75
N GLY A 56 -5.93 8.22 -10.62
CA GLY A 56 -6.08 7.74 -11.99
C GLY A 56 -6.62 6.32 -12.06
N GLN A 57 -6.06 5.40 -11.26
CA GLN A 57 -6.56 4.01 -11.19
C GLN A 57 -7.99 3.94 -10.63
N LEU A 58 -8.33 4.74 -9.63
CA LEU A 58 -9.70 4.79 -9.08
C LEU A 58 -10.72 5.33 -10.07
N VAL A 59 -10.35 6.29 -10.92
CA VAL A 59 -11.24 6.78 -11.99
C VAL A 59 -11.49 5.70 -13.05
N LYS A 60 -10.50 4.84 -13.33
CA LYS A 60 -10.68 3.68 -14.23
C LYS A 60 -11.64 2.65 -13.65
N GLU A 61 -11.52 2.37 -12.34
CA GLU A 61 -12.41 1.42 -11.65
C GLU A 61 -13.82 2.01 -11.45
N TYR A 62 -13.92 3.31 -11.16
CA TYR A 62 -15.15 4.02 -10.84
C TYR A 62 -15.23 5.35 -11.62
N PRO A 63 -15.84 5.37 -12.81
CA PRO A 63 -15.86 6.57 -13.66
C PRO A 63 -16.57 7.77 -13.00
N GLY A 64 -17.50 7.52 -12.06
CA GLY A 64 -18.19 8.58 -11.30
C GLY A 64 -17.27 9.36 -10.35
N LEU A 65 -16.08 8.86 -10.01
CA LEU A 65 -15.12 9.59 -9.18
C LEU A 65 -14.46 10.76 -9.92
N CYS A 66 -14.47 10.76 -11.26
CA CYS A 66 -13.89 11.82 -12.07
C CYS A 66 -14.55 13.18 -11.76
N GLU A 67 -15.88 13.22 -11.69
CA GLU A 67 -16.64 14.44 -11.39
C GLU A 67 -16.33 14.98 -10.00
N HIS A 68 -16.20 14.07 -9.02
CA HIS A 68 -15.81 14.43 -7.65
C HIS A 68 -14.40 15.00 -7.60
N TYR A 69 -13.43 14.37 -8.27
CA TYR A 69 -12.05 14.88 -8.31
C TYR A 69 -11.94 16.21 -9.05
N ASN A 70 -12.68 16.40 -10.14
CA ASN A 70 -12.76 17.68 -10.84
C ASN A 70 -13.36 18.79 -9.97
N THR A 71 -14.42 18.48 -9.22
CA THR A 71 -15.05 19.43 -8.28
C THR A 71 -14.08 19.84 -7.16
N LEU A 72 -13.28 18.90 -6.67
CA LEU A 72 -12.27 19.14 -5.62
C LEU A 72 -10.98 19.75 -6.16
N GLY A 73 -10.83 19.89 -7.48
CA GLY A 73 -9.60 20.40 -8.12
C GLY A 73 -8.41 19.45 -8.00
N TRP A 74 -8.64 18.15 -7.84
CA TRP A 74 -7.58 17.16 -7.69
C TRP A 74 -7.10 16.63 -9.05
N ALA A 75 -5.79 16.72 -9.29
CA ALA A 75 -5.18 16.18 -10.50
C ALA A 75 -5.10 14.64 -10.46
N PHE A 76 -5.41 13.98 -11.58
CA PHE A 76 -5.25 12.54 -11.79
C PHE A 76 -4.63 12.27 -13.17
N ASP A 77 -3.95 11.15 -13.32
CA ASP A 77 -3.38 10.74 -14.62
C ASP A 77 -4.41 9.89 -15.36
N GLU A 78 -5.03 10.46 -16.40
CA GLU A 78 -6.05 9.83 -17.25
C GLU A 78 -5.43 8.90 -18.32
N SER A 79 -4.13 9.07 -18.59
CA SER A 79 -3.41 8.43 -19.68
C SER A 79 -2.62 7.20 -19.22
N ASP A 80 -3.29 6.07 -19.06
CA ASP A 80 -2.65 4.78 -19.32
C ASP A 80 -3.68 3.74 -19.80
N PRO A 81 -3.67 3.35 -21.09
CA PRO A 81 -4.57 2.34 -21.65
C PRO A 81 -4.14 0.90 -21.34
N GLY A 82 -3.50 0.64 -20.18
CA GLY A 82 -2.75 -0.61 -19.95
C GLY A 82 -3.05 -1.41 -18.68
N HIS A 83 -3.99 -1.02 -17.81
CA HIS A 83 -4.31 -1.84 -16.62
C HIS A 83 -5.78 -1.81 -16.21
N GLY A 84 -6.64 -2.33 -17.08
CA GLY A 84 -7.73 -3.16 -16.61
C GLY A 84 -7.24 -4.60 -16.64
N GLU A 85 -6.84 -5.16 -15.49
CA GLU A 85 -6.76 -6.60 -15.17
C GLU A 85 -5.81 -6.86 -13.98
N ARG A 86 -6.24 -6.48 -12.77
CA ARG A 86 -6.11 -7.36 -11.61
C ARG A 86 -7.47 -7.48 -10.95
N ARG A 87 -8.40 -8.11 -11.68
CA ARG A 87 -9.47 -8.86 -11.05
C ARG A 87 -8.77 -9.86 -10.14
N ALA A 88 -8.94 -9.70 -8.84
CA ALA A 88 -8.53 -10.69 -7.86
C ALA A 88 -9.03 -12.07 -8.35
N GLU A 89 -8.10 -12.91 -8.80
CA GLU A 89 -8.41 -14.30 -9.06
C GLU A 89 -8.89 -14.91 -7.73
N PRO A 90 -10.05 -15.58 -7.72
CA PRO A 90 -10.53 -16.25 -6.52
C PRO A 90 -9.49 -17.28 -6.11
N SER A 91 -9.07 -17.20 -4.85
CA SER A 91 -8.13 -18.10 -4.18
C SER A 91 -8.40 -19.56 -4.55
N LYS A 92 -7.58 -20.12 -5.43
CA LYS A 92 -7.49 -21.57 -5.59
C LYS A 92 -6.78 -22.11 -4.34
N PRO A 93 -7.38 -23.08 -3.61
CA PRO A 93 -6.75 -23.68 -2.45
C PRO A 93 -5.49 -24.43 -2.86
N PRO A 94 -4.37 -24.33 -2.13
CA PRO A 94 -3.16 -25.05 -2.47
C PRO A 94 -3.36 -26.55 -2.23
N GLU A 95 -3.27 -27.30 -3.32
CA GLU A 95 -3.12 -28.74 -3.37
C GLU A 95 -1.72 -29.10 -2.84
N THR A 96 -1.64 -29.57 -1.60
CA THR A 96 -0.41 -30.15 -1.03
C THR A 96 -0.18 -31.57 -1.56
N VAL A 97 1.01 -31.74 -2.13
CA VAL A 97 1.71 -32.94 -2.60
C VAL A 97 1.68 -34.09 -1.56
N PRO A 98 1.75 -35.38 -1.97
CA PRO A 98 1.39 -36.53 -1.14
C PRO A 98 2.58 -37.08 -0.36
N ALA A 99 2.37 -37.48 0.89
CA ALA A 99 3.25 -38.41 1.60
C ALA A 99 2.47 -39.12 2.70
N ALA A 100 2.54 -40.44 2.66
CA ALA A 100 1.91 -41.36 3.56
C ALA A 100 2.45 -41.26 5.00
N ALA A 101 1.56 -41.54 5.95
CA ALA A 101 1.73 -42.44 7.11
C ALA A 101 1.15 -41.87 8.41
N GLU A 102 0.08 -42.55 8.85
CA GLU A 102 -0.23 -42.93 10.24
C GLU A 102 -0.80 -41.88 11.24
N GLU A 103 -2.07 -42.13 11.59
CA GLU A 103 -2.86 -41.78 12.79
C GLU A 103 -2.18 -42.15 14.14
N PRO A 104 -2.80 -41.91 15.33
CA PRO A 104 -3.57 -40.77 15.85
C PRO A 104 -3.12 -40.43 17.33
N GLN A 105 -3.97 -39.72 18.10
CA GLN A 105 -3.90 -39.40 19.57
C GLN A 105 -3.38 -37.98 19.88
N GLN A 106 -3.92 -37.18 20.81
CA GLN A 106 -4.93 -37.36 21.85
C GLN A 106 -5.39 -35.96 22.33
N VAL A 107 -6.64 -35.89 22.78
CA VAL A 107 -7.32 -34.77 23.48
C VAL A 107 -6.58 -34.22 24.70
N LYS A 108 -6.66 -32.89 24.92
CA LYS A 108 -6.95 -32.24 26.21
C LYS A 108 -7.35 -30.77 26.01
N PRO A 109 -8.50 -30.30 26.55
CA PRO A 109 -8.82 -28.88 26.60
C PRO A 109 -8.22 -28.29 27.90
N ALA A 110 -7.43 -27.25 27.78
CA ALA A 110 -6.99 -26.48 28.94
C ALA A 110 -7.17 -24.99 28.64
N ALA A 111 -8.15 -24.43 29.35
CA ALA A 111 -8.41 -23.01 29.47
C ALA A 111 -7.12 -22.24 29.79
N ALA A 112 -6.79 -21.26 28.97
CA ALA A 112 -5.79 -20.24 29.28
C ALA A 112 -6.09 -18.91 28.55
N LEU A 113 -7.37 -18.55 28.42
CA LEU A 113 -7.81 -17.27 27.83
C LEU A 113 -8.77 -16.50 28.76
N ALA A 114 -8.47 -16.45 30.06
CA ALA A 114 -9.27 -15.67 31.02
C ALA A 114 -8.47 -15.18 32.25
N GLY A 115 -7.24 -14.69 32.07
CA GLY A 115 -6.39 -14.26 33.19
C GLY A 115 -5.51 -13.04 32.92
N TRP A 116 -5.92 -12.14 32.03
CA TRP A 116 -5.15 -10.92 31.72
C TRP A 116 -6.04 -9.70 31.46
N LEU A 117 -7.17 -9.60 32.18
CA LEU A 117 -8.11 -8.48 31.98
C LEU A 117 -8.98 -8.18 33.21
N ASP A 118 -8.43 -8.31 34.41
CA ASP A 118 -9.02 -7.74 35.63
C ASP A 118 -7.93 -7.67 36.71
N ASP A 119 -7.28 -6.51 36.86
CA ASP A 119 -6.98 -5.92 38.17
C ASP A 119 -6.64 -4.42 37.97
N ASP A 120 -7.28 -3.62 38.82
CA ASP A 120 -7.42 -2.15 38.86
C ASP A 120 -6.17 -1.46 39.44
#